data_AF-D4JB79-F1
#
_entry.id   AF-D4JB79-F1
#
_cell.length_a   1.000
_cell.length_b   1.000
_cell.length_c   1.000
_cell.angle_alpha   90.00
_cell.angle_beta   90.00
_cell.angle_gamma   90.00
#
_symmetry.space_group_name_H-M   'P 1'
#
loop_
_entity.id
_entity.type
_entity.pdbx_description
1 polymer ?
#
loop_
_entity_poly.entity_id
_entity_poly.type
_entity_poly.pdbx_seq_one_letter_code
_entity_poly.pdbx_strand_id
1 'polypeptide(L)' 'MKTLISCAYNMDNSCVELKFADGSMIAIDTLS' A
#
# COMPACT_ATOMS: atom_id res chain seq x y z
N MET A 1 -10.11 14.55 -1.33
CA MET A 1 -10.42 13.10 -1.28
C MET A 1 -9.25 12.38 -1.93
N LYS A 2 -8.62 11.41 -1.26
CA LYS A 2 -7.51 10.66 -1.86
C LYS A 2 -8.08 9.46 -2.61
N THR A 3 -7.84 9.38 -3.92
CA THR A 3 -8.25 8.24 -4.74
C THR A 3 -7.18 7.16 -4.68
N LEU A 4 -7.52 5.97 -4.18
CA LEU A 4 -6.66 4.81 -4.22
C LEU A 4 -6.68 4.22 -5.63
N ILE A 5 -5.50 3.97 -6.20
CA ILE A 5 -5.36 3.42 -7.56
C ILE A 5 -4.79 2.01 -7.58
N SER A 6 -4.13 1.57 -6.50
CA SER A 6 -3.61 0.22 -6.35
C SER A 6 -3.50 -0.18 -4.88
N CYS A 7 -3.74 -1.47 -4.62
CA CYS A 7 -3.53 -2.13 -3.34
C CYS A 7 -2.91 -3.51 -3.63
N ALA A 8 -1.75 -3.80 -3.06
CA ALA A 8 -1.05 -5.06 -3.25
C ALA A 8 -0.49 -5.57 -1.93
N TYR A 9 -0.55 -6.88 -1.70
CA TYR A 9 0.19 -7.51 -0.61
C TYR A 9 1.58 -7.89 -1.11
N ASN A 10 2.61 -7.38 -0.45
CA ASN A 10 3.99 -7.67 -0.74
C ASN A 10 4.46 -8.80 0.20
N MET A 11 4.70 -9.97 -0.38
CA MET A 11 5.13 -11.17 0.36
C MET A 11 6.59 -11.10 0.80
N ASP A 12 7.43 -10.27 0.18
CA ASP A 12 8.85 -10.16 0.56
C ASP A 12 9.01 -9.46 1.92
N ASN A 13 8.10 -8.55 2.25
CA ASN A 13 8.14 -7.75 3.49
C ASN A 13 6.86 -7.90 4.34
N SER A 14 5.96 -8.81 3.98
CA SER A 14 4.65 -9.00 4.63
C SER A 14 3.85 -7.70 4.81
N CYS A 15 3.99 -6.72 3.92
CA CYS A 15 3.27 -5.45 4.01
C CYS A 15 2.15 -5.37 2.97
N VAL A 16 1.13 -4.56 3.27
CA VAL A 16 0.17 -4.10 2.27
C VAL A 16 0.62 -2.73 1.76
N GLU A 17 0.86 -2.64 0.46
CA GLU A 17 1.27 -1.41 -0.22
C GLU A 17 0.06 -0.76 -0.91
N LEU A 18 -0.17 0.51 -0.59
CA LEU A 18 -1.24 1.34 -1.12
C LEU A 18 -0.65 2.46 -1.97
N LYS A 19 -1.15 2.63 -3.20
CA LYS A 19 -0.79 3.74 -4.09
C LYS A 19 -1.98 4.64 -4.37
N PHE A 20 -1.77 5.94 -4.25
CA PHE A 20 -2.79 6.96 -4.47
C PHE A 20 -2.57 7.72 -5.78
N ALA A 21 -3.65 8.32 -6.31
CA ALA A 21 -3.62 9.12 -7.53
C ALA A 21 -2.74 10.39 -7.42
N ASP A 22 -2.47 10.85 -6.20
CA ASP A 22 -1.55 11.96 -5.93
C ASP A 22 -0.06 11.55 -5.96
N GLY A 23 0.22 10.28 -6.24
CA GLY A 23 1.58 9.73 -6.28
C GLY A 23 2.13 9.30 -4.92
N SER A 24 1.42 9.56 -3.82
CA SER A 24 1.82 9.08 -2.50
C SER A 24 1.65 7.56 -2.37
N MET A 25 2.50 6.94 -1.54
CA MET A 25 2.44 5.53 -1.20
C MET A 25 2.48 5.34 0.32
N ILE A 26 1.75 4.34 0.80
CA ILE A 26 1.75 3.93 2.20
C ILE A 26 1.97 2.43 2.23
N ALA A 27 2.91 1.96 3.05
CA ALA A 27 3.08 0.55 3.36
C ALA A 27 2.54 0.31 4.78
N ILE A 28 1.66 -0.69 4.92
CA ILE A 28 1.09 -1.11 6.20
C ILE A 28 1.72 -2.44 6.54
N ASP A 29 2.50 -2.46 7.60
CA ASP A 29 3.07 -3.69 8.15
C ASP A 29 1.94 -4.56 8.70
N THR A 30 1.80 -5.78 8.17
CA THR A 30 0.88 -6.76 8.74
C THR A 30 1.68 -7.55 9.76
N LEU A 31 1.53 -7.18 11.05
CA LEU A 31 2.10 -7.90 12.19
C LEU A 31 1.88 -9.41 11.96
N SER A 32 2.95 -10.08 11.54
CA SER A 32 2.91 -11.49 11.14
C SER A 32 2.94 -12.38 12.37
#